data_AF-A0A9X7CGV8-F1
#
_entry.id   AF-A0A9X7CGV8-F1
#
_cell.length_a   1.000
_cell.length_b   1.000
_cell.length_c   1.000
_cell.angle_alpha   90.00
_cell.angle_beta   90.00
_cell.angle_gamma   90.00
#
_symmetry.space_group_name_H-M   'P 1'
#
loop_
_entity.id
_entity.type
_entity.pdbx_description
1 polymer ?
#
loop_
_entity_poly.entity_id
_entity_poly.type
_entity_poly.pdbx_seq_one_letter_code
_entity_poly.pdbx_strand_id
1 'polypeptide(L)' 'QTEYVNVNLQMMMERLLPGETYEVGNVYVGDQKVLFARLVLYRLTEKQLQERRKKQMESEKKKGKPYSKKSKILS' A
#
# COMPACT_ATOMS: atom_id res chain seq x y z
N GLN A 1 9.99 -28.15 -8.51
CA GLN A 1 10.60 -26.80 -8.50
C GLN A 1 9.51 -25.83 -8.11
N THR A 2 9.67 -25.07 -7.02
CA THR A 2 8.64 -24.11 -6.59
C THR A 2 8.85 -22.81 -7.35
N GLU A 3 7.88 -22.42 -8.16
CA GLU A 3 7.93 -21.16 -8.91
C GLU A 3 7.34 -20.03 -8.07
N TYR A 4 8.15 -19.00 -7.83
CA TYR A 4 7.72 -17.79 -7.14
C TYR A 4 7.33 -16.74 -8.17
N VAL A 5 6.15 -16.16 -8.01
CA VAL A 5 5.67 -15.07 -8.86
C VAL A 5 5.79 -13.75 -8.11
N ASN A 6 6.34 -12.72 -8.78
CA ASN A 6 6.39 -11.38 -8.22
C ASN A 6 4.98 -10.80 -8.11
N VAL A 7 4.68 -10.25 -6.94
CA VAL A 7 3.37 -9.68 -6.65
C VAL A 7 3.32 -8.24 -7.15
N ASN A 8 2.43 -7.94 -8.11
CA ASN A 8 2.17 -6.56 -8.54
C ASN A 8 1.09 -5.93 -7.65
N LEU A 9 1.53 -5.22 -6.61
CA LEU A 9 0.65 -4.60 -5.63
C LEU A 9 -0.26 -3.52 -6.23
N GLN A 10 0.21 -2.78 -7.24
CA GLN A 10 -0.61 -1.75 -7.90
C GLN A 10 -1.79 -2.39 -8.62
N MET A 11 -1.52 -3.40 -9.46
CA MET A 11 -2.56 -4.13 -10.18
C MET A 11 -3.58 -4.75 -9.22
N MET A 12 -3.14 -5.30 -8.09
CA MET A 12 -4.05 -5.86 -7.08
C MET A 12 -4.91 -4.77 -6.42
N MET A 13 -4.32 -3.62 -6.10
CA MET A 13 -5.05 -2.49 -5.51
C MET A 13 -6.05 -1.83 -6.46
N GLU A 14 -5.84 -1.92 -7.77
CA GLU A 14 -6.77 -1.44 -8.80
C GLU A 14 -7.98 -2.36 -8.99
N ARG A 15 -7.83 -3.65 -8.68
CA ARG A 15 -8.93 -4.64 -8.76
C ARG A 15 -9.86 -4.59 -7.55
N LEU A 16 -9.41 -4.04 -6.43
CA LEU A 16 -10.20 -3.95 -5.20
C LEU A 16 -11.25 -2.85 -5.26
N LEU A 17 -12.46 -3.17 -4.80
CA LEU A 17 -13.50 -2.17 -4.56
C LEU A 17 -13.15 -1.30 -3.33
N PRO A 18 -13.59 -0.03 -3.28
CA PRO A 18 -13.39 0.81 -2.10
C PRO A 18 -13.97 0.17 -0.83
N GLY A 19 -13.14 -0.03 0.19
CA GLY A 19 -13.49 -0.72 1.44
C GLY A 19 -13.24 -2.22 1.44
N GLU A 20 -12.81 -2.81 0.32
CA GLU A 20 -12.49 -4.23 0.22
C GLU A 20 -11.09 -4.54 0.77
N THR A 21 -10.96 -5.74 1.33
CA THR A 21 -9.69 -6.30 1.81
C THR A 21 -9.34 -7.53 1.01
N TYR A 22 -8.08 -7.63 0.58
CA TYR A 22 -7.54 -8.82 -0.06
C TYR A 22 -6.32 -9.31 0.70
N GLU A 23 -6.18 -10.62 0.80
CA GLU A 23 -5.16 -11.26 1.60
C GLU A 23 -4.43 -12.36 0.83
N VAL A 24 -3.11 -12.39 0.98
CA VAL A 24 -2.26 -13.49 0.50
C VAL A 24 -1.46 -14.02 1.69
N GLY A 25 -1.72 -15.28 2.06
CA GLY A 25 -1.09 -15.92 3.21
C GLY A 25 0.39 -16.24 3.01
N ASN A 26 0.78 -16.66 1.79
CA ASN A 26 2.13 -17.15 1.51
C ASN A 26 2.91 -16.17 0.63
N VAL A 27 3.39 -15.07 1.24
CA VAL A 27 4.26 -14.11 0.56
C VAL A 27 5.66 -14.20 1.15
N TYR A 28 6.66 -14.00 0.30
CA TYR A 28 8.05 -13.98 0.71
C TYR A 28 8.64 -12.60 0.46
N VAL A 29 9.37 -12.07 1.43
CA VAL A 29 9.94 -10.73 1.39
C VAL A 29 11.46 -10.81 1.24
N GLY A 30 12.01 -9.97 0.35
CA GLY A 30 13.44 -9.85 0.08
C GLY A 30 13.95 -10.82 -0.99
N ASP A 31 15.13 -10.52 -1.52
CA ASP A 31 15.72 -11.23 -2.67
C ASP A 31 15.96 -12.72 -2.41
N GLN A 32 16.33 -13.05 -1.17
CA GLN A 32 16.58 -14.44 -0.75
C GLN A 32 15.31 -15.21 -0.44
N LYS A 33 14.14 -14.55 -0.37
CA LYS A 33 12.82 -15.17 -0.13
C LYS A 33 12.78 -16.06 1.13
N VAL A 34 13.60 -15.75 2.13
CA VAL A 34 13.70 -16.52 3.38
C VAL A 34 12.61 -16.12 4.37
N LEU A 35 12.14 -14.88 4.29
CA LEU A 35 11.16 -14.34 5.22
C LEU A 35 9.74 -14.55 4.69
N PHE A 36 9.03 -15.46 5.34
CA PHE A 36 7.60 -15.64 5.15
C PHE A 36 6.81 -14.50 5.79
N ALA A 37 5.83 -13.97 5.06
CA ALA A 37 4.94 -12.92 5.50
C ALA A 37 3.54 -13.11 4.93
N ARG A 38 2.57 -12.49 5.60
CA ARG A 38 1.19 -12.35 5.14
C ARG A 38 1.01 -10.96 4.55
N LEU A 39 0.53 -10.88 3.32
CA LEU A 39 0.17 -9.61 2.68
C LEU A 39 -1.31 -9.34 2.91
N VAL A 40 -1.62 -8.17 3.48
CA VAL A 40 -2.99 -7.69 3.64
C VAL A 40 -3.10 -6.35 2.92
N LEU A 41 -3.94 -6.29 1.90
CA LEU A 41 -4.25 -5.09 1.13
C LEU A 41 -5.65 -4.62 1.48
N TYR A 42 -5.79 -3.33 1.79
CA TYR A 42 -7.07 -2.70 2.04
C TYR A 42 -7.22 -1.46 1.16
N ARG A 43 -8.31 -1.39 0.39
CA ARG A 43 -8.61 -0.22 -0.44
C ARG A 43 -9.38 0.80 0.38
N LEU A 44 -8.82 2.00 0.54
CA LEU A 44 -9.51 3.07 1.27
C LEU A 44 -10.83 3.46 0.58
N THR A 45 -11.85 3.76 1.39
CA THR A 45 -13.08 4.40 0.91
C THR A 45 -12.85 5.89 0.63
N GLU A 46 -13.75 6.52 -0.13
CA GLU A 46 -13.64 7.95 -0.44
C GLU A 46 -13.66 8.82 0.82
N LYS A 47 -14.50 8.48 1.81
CA LYS A 47 -14.55 9.18 3.11
C LYS A 47 -13.21 9.09 3.83
N GLN A 48 -12.62 7.89 3.91
CA GLN A 48 -11.30 7.69 4.52
C GLN A 48 -10.20 8.43 3.76
N LEU A 49 -10.30 8.49 2.44
CA LEU A 49 -9.35 9.21 1.60
C LEU A 49 -9.42 10.73 1.83
N GLN A 50 -10.62 11.29 1.97
CA GLN A 50 -10.83 12.69 2.32
C GLN A 50 -10.25 13.03 3.70
N GLU A 51 -10.52 12.22 4.72
CA GLU A 51 -9.93 12.40 6.05
C GLU A 51 -8.41 12.33 6.02
N ARG A 52 -7.86 11.36 5.27
CA ARG A 52 -6.42 11.20 5.11
C ARG A 52 -5.79 12.41 4.43
N ARG A 53 -6.43 12.99 3.41
CA ARG A 53 -5.99 14.24 2.75
C ARG A 53 -6.04 15.43 3.71
N LYS A 54 -7.10 15.56 4.52
CA LYS A 54 -7.20 16.61 5.54
C LYS A 54 -6.05 16.55 6.55
N LYS A 55 -5.79 15.36 7.11
CA LYS A 55 -4.67 15.15 8.05
C LYS A 55 -3.31 15.44 7.41
N GLN A 56 -3.14 15.17 6.12
CA GLN A 56 -1.90 15.52 5.40
C GLN A 56 -1.71 17.02 5.32
N MET A 57 -2.72 17.78 4.88
CA MET A 57 -2.65 19.24 4.82
C MET A 57 -2.35 19.87 6.18
N GLU A 58 -2.97 19.37 7.25
CA GLU A 58 -2.68 19.81 8.61
C GLU A 58 -1.23 19.51 9.02
N SER A 59 -0.70 18.33 8.68
CA SER A 59 0.70 17.98 8.95
C SER A 59 1.69 18.79 8.14
N GLU A 60 1.39 19.10 6.87
CA GLU A 60 2.23 19.95 6.03
C GLU A 60 2.31 21.36 6.61
N LYS A 61 1.16 21.94 6.99
CA LYS A 61 1.08 23.24 7.65
C LYS A 61 1.88 23.27 8.95
N LYS A 62 1.79 22.22 9.77
CA LYS A 62 2.54 22.11 11.04
C LYS A 62 4.05 21.94 10.84
N LYS A 63 4.48 21.17 9.83
CA LYS A 63 5.90 20.85 9.60
C LYS A 63 6.60 21.84 8.66
N GLY A 64 5.86 22.71 7.99
CA GLY A 64 6.39 23.66 7.00
C GLY A 64 7.02 23.00 5.77
N LYS A 65 6.72 21.71 5.52
CA LYS A 65 7.27 20.94 4.40
C LYS A 65 6.13 20.31 3.60
N PRO A 66 6.12 20.47 2.26
CA PRO A 66 5.11 19.85 1.42
C PRO A 66 5.30 18.34 1.35
N TYR A 67 4.20 17.63 1.18
CA TYR A 67 4.13 16.20 1.01
C TYR A 67 4.66 15.81 -0.37
N SER A 68 5.80 15.13 -0.40
CA SER A 68 6.43 14.69 -1.65
C SER A 68 5.71 13.48 -2.23
N LYS A 69 5.12 13.63 -3.43
CA LYS A 69 4.51 12.52 -4.19
C LYS A 69 5.53 11.41 -4.51
N LYS A 70 6.79 11.77 -4.77
CA LYS A 70 7.87 10.83 -5.12
C LYS A 70 8.19 9.85 -3.98
N SER A 71 8.10 10.30 -2.73
CA SER A 71 8.42 9.48 -1.54
C SER A 71 7.40 8.37 -1.23
N LYS A 72 6.35 8.22 -2.05
CA LYS A 72 5.20 7.36 -1.75
C LYS A 72 4.79 6.43 -2.88
N ILE A 73 5.49 6.50 -4.00
CA ILE A 73 5.37 5.49 -5.03
C ILE A 73 6.18 4.29 -4.53
N LEU A 74 5.56 3.11 -4.57
CA LEU A 74 6.25 1.86 -4.34
C LEU A 74 7.01 1.56 -5.64
N SER A 75 8.22 2.13 -5.76
CA SER A 75 9.16 1.88 -6.86
C SER A 75 10.05 0.69 -6.54
#